data_AF-A0A7S2A3A3-F1
#
_entry.id   AF-A0A7S2A3A3-F1
#
_cell.length_a   1.000
_cell.length_b   1.000
_cell.length_c   1.000
_cell.angle_alpha   90.00
_cell.angle_beta   90.00
_cell.angle_gamma   90.00
#
_symmetry.space_group_name_H-M   'P 1'
#
loop_
_entity.id
_entity.type
_entity.pdbx_description
1 polymer ?
#
loop_
_entity_poly.entity_id
_entity_poly.type
_entity_poly.pdbx_seq_one_letter_code
_entity_poly.pdbx_strand_id
1 'polypeptide(L)'
;EEYSRRVLWCLDRGYEYVEADLSEKGIRSGHDEREKEGFARIVEAVESTVWSCASMQPRAGGVASRAKTEVVTNQAQLKEEPSIRAVGEANKTEGGAMPTKAKCDDTAICAESIASGGPKQGMGSEDEDSDAIFDDLEKVIREASKVRADAKSGLLSDEERRKRAGDVAMMLSGLLGNMDFDESDDESGDG
;
A
#
# COMPACT_ATOMS: atom_id res chain seq x y z
N GLU A 1 -11.59 -6.94 -23.54
CA GLU A 1 -12.30 -5.64 -23.56
C GLU A 1 -13.33 -5.50 -22.44
N GLU A 2 -14.24 -6.46 -22.23
CA GLU A 2 -15.30 -6.32 -21.21
C GLU A 2 -14.77 -6.23 -19.77
N TYR A 3 -13.72 -6.98 -19.45
CA TYR A 3 -13.03 -6.92 -18.16
C TYR A 3 -12.54 -5.50 -17.83
N SER A 4 -11.76 -4.90 -18.74
CA SER A 4 -11.21 -3.54 -18.58
C SER A 4 -12.31 -2.50 -18.37
N ARG A 5 -13.44 -2.62 -19.09
CA ARG A 5 -14.58 -1.72 -18.93
C ARG A 5 -15.20 -1.80 -17.52
N ARG A 6 -15.32 -2.99 -16.94
CA ARG A 6 -15.86 -3.18 -15.58
C ARG A 6 -14.91 -2.61 -14.53
N VAL A 7 -13.61 -2.87 -14.68
CA VAL A 7 -12.58 -2.35 -13.76
C VAL A 7 -12.58 -0.82 -13.76
N LEU A 8 -12.53 -0.19 -14.93
CA LEU A 8 -12.56 1.28 -15.02
C LEU A 8 -13.82 1.87 -14.41
N TRP A 9 -14.99 1.28 -14.68
CA TRP A 9 -16.26 1.74 -14.10
C TRP A 9 -16.27 1.70 -12.57
N CYS A 10 -15.67 0.65 -11.97
CA CYS A 10 -15.52 0.52 -10.52
C CYS A 10 -14.60 1.62 -9.97
N LEU A 11 -13.43 1.82 -10.59
CA LEU A 11 -12.46 2.84 -10.16
C LEU A 11 -13.07 4.26 -10.19
N ASP A 12 -13.79 4.60 -11.25
CA ASP A 12 -14.46 5.91 -11.40
C ASP A 12 -15.48 6.23 -10.29
N ARG A 13 -15.95 5.19 -9.59
CA ARG A 13 -16.97 5.31 -8.53
C ARG A 13 -16.42 5.02 -7.13
N GLY A 14 -15.11 4.80 -7.01
CA GLY A 14 -14.48 4.42 -5.75
C GLY A 14 -14.87 3.01 -5.29
N TYR A 15 -15.22 2.11 -6.22
CA TYR A 15 -15.42 0.69 -5.96
C TYR A 15 -14.16 -0.11 -6.30
N GLU A 16 -13.95 -1.17 -5.54
CA GLU A 16 -12.92 -2.18 -5.83
C GLU A 16 -13.54 -3.31 -6.67
N TYR A 17 -12.87 -3.69 -7.76
CA TYR A 17 -13.24 -4.86 -8.53
C TYR A 17 -12.48 -6.09 -8.00
N VAL A 18 -13.22 -7.12 -7.59
CA VAL A 18 -12.64 -8.37 -7.08
C VAL A 18 -13.18 -9.55 -7.89
N GLU A 19 -12.28 -10.27 -8.55
CA GLU A 19 -12.62 -11.54 -9.20
C GLU A 19 -12.54 -12.68 -8.19
N ALA A 20 -13.69 -13.31 -7.90
CA ALA A 20 -13.79 -14.34 -6.87
C ALA A 20 -14.28 -15.68 -7.46
N ASP A 21 -13.54 -16.75 -7.18
CA ASP A 21 -14.02 -18.11 -7.39
C ASP A 21 -15.00 -18.50 -6.27
N LEU A 22 -16.26 -18.74 -6.65
CA LEU A 22 -17.33 -19.14 -5.74
C LEU A 22 -17.41 -20.66 -5.53
N SER A 23 -16.47 -21.43 -6.06
CA SER A 23 -16.32 -22.84 -5.72
C SER A 23 -16.02 -23.01 -4.23
N GLU A 24 -16.32 -24.20 -3.68
CA GLU A 24 -16.01 -24.50 -2.27
C GLU A 24 -14.51 -24.34 -1.95
N LYS A 25 -13.64 -24.60 -2.94
CA LYS A 25 -12.20 -24.38 -2.81
C LYS A 25 -11.86 -22.89 -2.74
N GLY A 26 -12.39 -22.10 -3.68
CA GLY A 26 -12.16 -20.64 -3.73
C GLY A 26 -12.65 -19.93 -2.47
N ILE A 27 -13.79 -20.36 -1.93
CA ILE A 27 -14.36 -19.83 -0.68
C ILE A 27 -13.45 -20.10 0.53
N ARG A 28 -12.74 -21.23 0.57
CA ARG A 28 -11.87 -21.63 1.70
C ARG A 28 -10.42 -21.18 1.58
N SER A 29 -9.97 -20.78 0.40
CA SER A 29 -8.59 -20.33 0.17
C SER A 29 -8.37 -18.85 0.50
N GLY A 30 -7.12 -18.46 0.75
CA GLY A 30 -6.71 -17.05 0.82
C GLY A 30 -7.02 -16.30 2.12
N HIS A 31 -7.64 -16.94 3.12
CA HIS A 31 -8.01 -16.28 4.39
C HIS A 31 -6.84 -15.96 5.31
N ASP A 32 -5.79 -16.78 5.26
CA ASP A 32 -4.56 -16.60 6.06
C ASP A 32 -3.52 -15.73 5.33
N GLU A 33 -3.79 -15.35 4.09
CA GLU A 33 -2.92 -14.49 3.33
C GLU A 33 -3.01 -13.06 3.85
N ARG A 34 -1.85 -12.39 3.85
CA ARG A 34 -1.74 -11.02 4.31
C ARG A 34 -2.44 -10.04 3.38
N GLU A 35 -2.30 -10.24 2.08
CA GLU A 35 -2.97 -9.49 1.03
C GLU A 35 -4.04 -10.40 0.45
N LYS A 36 -5.24 -10.34 1.03
CA LYS A 36 -6.34 -11.20 0.62
C LYS A 36 -6.79 -10.84 -0.79
N GLU A 37 -7.00 -11.85 -1.62
CA GLU A 37 -7.57 -11.75 -2.97
C GLU A 37 -8.85 -12.60 -3.07
N GLY A 38 -9.61 -12.44 -4.15
CA GLY A 38 -10.81 -13.22 -4.43
C GLY A 38 -11.87 -13.17 -3.32
N PHE A 39 -12.43 -14.33 -2.95
CA PHE A 39 -13.50 -14.38 -1.96
C PHE A 39 -13.05 -13.90 -0.56
N ALA A 40 -11.80 -14.18 -0.17
CA ALA A 40 -11.26 -13.73 1.12
C ALA A 40 -11.19 -12.20 1.22
N ARG A 41 -10.89 -11.50 0.12
CA ARG A 41 -10.92 -10.03 0.05
C ARG A 41 -12.32 -9.47 0.25
N ILE A 42 -13.33 -10.11 -0.33
CA ILE A 42 -14.73 -9.71 -0.18
C ILE A 42 -15.16 -9.82 1.29
N VAL A 43 -14.83 -10.92 1.96
CA VAL A 43 -15.14 -11.13 3.38
C VAL A 43 -14.46 -10.06 4.24
N GLU A 44 -13.17 -9.81 4.02
CA GLU A 44 -12.43 -8.76 4.72
C GLU A 44 -13.05 -7.37 4.53
N ALA A 45 -13.45 -7.01 3.31
CA ALA A 45 -14.09 -5.74 3.02
C ALA A 45 -15.43 -5.60 3.78
N VAL A 46 -16.23 -6.66 3.85
CA VAL A 46 -17.50 -6.67 4.60
C VAL A 46 -17.27 -6.58 6.10
N GLU A 47 -16.29 -7.30 6.64
CA GLU A 47 -15.97 -7.31 8.07
C GLU A 47 -15.33 -6.00 8.57
N SER A 48 -14.57 -5.32 7.70
CA SER A 48 -13.94 -4.03 8.01
C SER A 48 -14.88 -2.83 7.81
N THR A 49 -16.02 -3.01 7.13
CA THR A 49 -16.98 -1.93 6.90
C THR A 49 -17.77 -1.60 8.17
N VAL A 50 -17.77 -0.33 8.56
CA VAL A 50 -18.62 0.19 9.65
C VAL A 50 -19.94 0.67 9.07
N TRP A 51 -21.03 0.01 9.46
CA TRP A 51 -22.37 0.33 8.98
C TRP A 51 -23.03 1.34 9.93
N SER A 52 -23.56 2.44 9.40
CA SER A 52 -24.23 3.48 10.20
C SER A 52 -25.46 2.96 10.96
N CYS A 53 -26.05 1.85 10.50
CA CYS A 53 -27.17 1.17 11.15
C CYS A 53 -26.76 0.04 12.09
N ALA A 54 -25.45 -0.26 12.24
CA ALA A 54 -25.01 -1.32 13.14
C ALA A 54 -25.14 -0.87 14.60
N SER A 55 -26.11 -1.43 15.31
CA SER A 55 -26.18 -1.34 16.77
C SER A 55 -25.33 -2.46 17.39
N MET A 56 -24.24 -2.12 18.06
CA MET A 56 -23.45 -3.09 18.83
C MET A 56 -24.30 -3.63 19.98
N GLN A 57 -24.67 -4.91 19.91
CA GLN A 57 -25.32 -5.57 21.04
C GLN A 57 -24.27 -5.79 22.15
N PRO A 58 -24.56 -5.38 23.40
CA PRO A 58 -23.66 -5.67 24.51
C PRO A 58 -23.51 -7.19 24.62
N ARG A 59 -22.27 -7.68 24.65
CA ARG A 59 -22.01 -9.11 24.80
C ARG A 59 -22.62 -9.58 26.13
N ALA A 60 -23.66 -10.40 26.04
CA ALA A 60 -24.32 -11.03 27.17
C ALA A 60 -23.32 -11.99 27.84
N GLY A 61 -22.50 -11.46 28.76
CA GLY A 61 -21.43 -12.22 29.42
C GLY A 61 -20.21 -11.40 29.81
N GLY A 62 -20.08 -10.15 29.36
CA GLY A 62 -19.05 -9.24 29.85
C GLY A 62 -19.38 -8.77 31.26
N VAL A 63 -18.66 -9.30 32.26
CA VAL A 63 -18.66 -8.80 33.64
C VAL A 63 -18.56 -7.28 33.59
N ALA A 64 -19.58 -6.61 34.13
CA ALA A 64 -19.65 -5.16 34.18
C ALA A 64 -18.47 -4.61 34.97
N SER A 65 -17.35 -4.32 34.30
CA SER A 65 -16.30 -3.47 34.85
C SER A 65 -16.88 -2.06 34.90
N ARG A 66 -17.49 -1.80 36.05
CA ARG A 66 -17.94 -0.51 36.56
C ARG A 66 -16.74 0.44 36.67
N ALA A 67 -16.29 0.97 35.53
CA ALA A 67 -15.51 2.20 35.53
C ALA A 67 -16.51 3.37 35.60
N LYS A 68 -16.88 3.73 36.83
CA LYS A 68 -17.39 5.08 37.10
C LYS A 68 -16.24 6.04 36.80
N THR A 69 -16.15 6.54 35.58
CA THR A 69 -15.40 7.76 35.31
C THR A 69 -16.33 8.91 35.68
N GLU A 70 -16.22 9.35 36.93
CA GLU A 70 -16.75 10.65 37.33
C GLU A 70 -16.04 11.72 36.49
N VAL A 71 -16.83 12.42 35.68
CA VAL A 71 -16.41 13.63 34.98
C VAL A 71 -16.21 14.71 36.06
N VAL A 72 -15.01 14.76 36.63
CA VAL A 72 -14.56 15.91 37.42
C VAL A 72 -14.09 16.98 36.43
N THR A 73 -14.95 17.98 36.24
CA THR A 73 -14.59 19.25 35.59
C THR A 73 -13.56 19.96 36.47
N ASN A 74 -12.27 19.84 36.10
CA ASN A 74 -11.21 20.68 36.65
C ASN A 74 -10.90 21.80 35.66
N GLN A 75 -11.37 23.01 36.00
CA GLN A 75 -10.81 24.26 35.51
C GLN A 75 -9.35 24.40 36.00
N ALA A 76 -8.49 24.79 35.06
CA ALA A 76 -7.25 25.58 35.23
C ALA A 76 -6.22 25.13 36.28
N GLN A 77 -5.07 24.61 35.80
CA GLN A 77 -3.76 25.24 36.03
C GLN A 77 -2.64 24.55 35.26
N LEU A 78 -1.93 25.37 34.47
CA LEU A 78 -0.62 25.07 33.89
C LEU A 78 0.39 24.82 35.03
N LYS A 79 1.06 23.66 35.04
CA LYS A 79 2.51 23.58 35.31
C LYS A 79 3.11 22.17 35.20
N GLU A 80 4.17 22.15 34.39
CA GLU A 80 5.41 21.37 34.47
C GLU A 80 5.41 19.85 34.21
N GLU A 81 6.34 19.49 33.30
CA GLU A 81 6.77 18.15 32.91
C GLU A 81 7.32 17.32 34.07
N PRO A 82 7.28 15.98 33.90
CA PRO A 82 8.47 15.21 34.21
C PRO A 82 8.78 14.10 33.17
N SER A 83 9.97 14.21 32.57
CA SER A 83 11.00 13.17 32.44
C SER A 83 10.54 11.70 32.60
N ILE A 84 10.42 10.97 31.50
CA ILE A 84 10.32 9.50 31.51
C ILE A 84 11.69 8.88 31.22
N ARG A 85 12.23 8.21 32.25
CA ARG A 85 13.37 7.28 32.16
C ARG A 85 12.90 5.91 31.65
N ALA A 86 13.82 5.27 30.94
CA ALA A 86 13.75 3.94 30.36
C ALA A 86 13.50 2.79 31.35
N VAL A 87 12.67 1.83 30.93
CA VAL A 87 12.66 0.38 31.23
C VAL A 87 11.92 -0.24 30.03
N GLY A 88 12.42 -1.16 29.19
CA GLY A 88 13.36 -2.25 29.40
C GLY A 88 12.58 -3.55 29.61
N GLU A 89 12.07 -4.20 28.55
CA GLU A 89 11.72 -5.62 28.67
C GLU A 89 11.81 -6.37 27.34
N ALA A 90 12.81 -7.25 27.29
CA ALA A 90 13.06 -8.21 26.25
C ALA A 90 12.09 -9.38 26.38
N ASN A 91 11.36 -9.71 25.32
CA ASN A 91 10.74 -11.02 25.21
C ASN A 91 11.42 -11.83 24.10
N LYS A 92 12.18 -12.80 24.59
CA LYS A 92 12.89 -13.85 23.86
C LYS A 92 11.88 -14.97 23.61
N THR A 93 11.43 -15.14 22.36
CA THR A 93 10.69 -16.35 21.97
C THR A 93 11.56 -17.18 21.05
N GLU A 94 12.07 -18.26 21.61
CA GLU A 94 12.80 -19.31 20.93
C GLU A 94 11.84 -20.24 20.17
N GLY A 95 12.30 -20.77 19.03
CA GLY A 95 12.05 -22.17 18.67
C GLY A 95 10.82 -22.46 17.81
N GLY A 96 11.03 -22.57 16.50
CA GLY A 96 10.06 -23.15 15.58
C GLY A 96 10.68 -23.49 14.24
N ALA A 97 11.52 -24.51 14.20
CA ALA A 97 12.04 -25.06 12.95
C ALA A 97 10.91 -25.71 12.14
N MET A 98 10.78 -25.36 10.85
CA MET A 98 10.21 -26.28 9.86
C MET A 98 11.01 -26.27 8.56
N PRO A 99 11.29 -27.47 8.00
CA PRO A 99 11.83 -27.63 6.67
C PRO A 99 10.69 -27.70 5.65
N THR A 100 10.89 -27.25 4.42
CA THR A 100 10.79 -28.09 3.21
C THR A 100 11.09 -27.29 1.95
N LYS A 101 11.85 -27.94 1.08
CA LYS A 101 12.18 -27.54 -0.29
C LYS A 101 10.92 -27.19 -1.09
N ALA A 102 10.80 -25.96 -1.55
CA ALA A 102 9.98 -25.61 -2.69
C ALA A 102 10.91 -25.17 -3.82
N LYS A 103 10.94 -25.98 -4.86
CA LYS A 103 11.64 -25.73 -6.12
C LYS A 103 10.74 -24.78 -6.91
N CYS A 104 11.10 -23.51 -7.03
CA CYS A 104 10.49 -22.62 -8.01
C CYS A 104 11.33 -22.69 -9.29
N ASP A 105 10.68 -23.08 -10.38
CA ASP A 105 11.27 -23.08 -11.70
C ASP A 105 11.45 -21.62 -12.16
N ASP A 106 12.72 -21.27 -12.38
CA ASP A 106 13.17 -20.02 -12.99
C ASP A 106 12.54 -19.86 -14.38
N THR A 107 11.53 -18.98 -14.47
CA THR A 107 11.12 -18.44 -15.77
C THR A 107 11.92 -17.17 -15.99
N ALA A 108 13.11 -17.36 -16.59
CA ALA A 108 13.99 -16.28 -17.02
C ALA A 108 13.27 -15.39 -18.04
N ILE A 109 12.85 -14.20 -17.60
CA ILE A 109 12.50 -13.12 -18.52
C ILE A 109 13.82 -12.42 -18.85
N CYS A 110 14.45 -12.86 -19.95
CA CYS A 110 15.60 -12.21 -20.54
C CYS A 110 15.19 -10.81 -21.01
N ALA A 111 15.61 -9.78 -20.26
CA ALA A 111 15.60 -8.41 -20.74
C ALA A 111 16.67 -8.28 -21.84
N GLU A 112 16.22 -8.29 -23.10
CA GLU A 112 17.07 -7.96 -24.24
C GLU A 112 17.51 -6.50 -24.12
N SER A 113 18.81 -6.31 -23.99
CA SER A 113 19.47 -5.01 -24.02
C SER A 113 19.47 -4.48 -25.45
N ILE A 114 18.61 -3.49 -25.74
CA ILE A 114 18.66 -2.74 -26.99
C ILE A 114 19.74 -1.67 -26.84
N ALA A 115 20.89 -1.91 -27.47
CA ALA A 115 21.95 -0.93 -27.63
C ALA A 115 21.48 0.18 -28.58
N SER A 116 21.15 1.35 -28.03
CA SER A 116 20.95 2.59 -28.80
C SER A 116 22.25 3.38 -28.80
N GLY A 117 22.98 3.30 -29.92
CA GLY A 117 24.17 4.09 -30.19
C GLY A 117 23.98 4.90 -31.47
N GLY A 118 23.74 6.20 -31.33
CA GLY A 118 23.74 7.16 -32.43
C GLY A 118 23.97 8.57 -31.91
N PRO A 119 25.08 9.26 -32.27
CA PRO A 119 25.30 10.62 -31.85
C PRO A 119 24.49 11.57 -32.75
N LYS A 120 23.48 12.23 -32.20
CA LYS A 120 22.85 13.39 -32.85
C LYS A 120 23.21 14.65 -32.08
N GLN A 121 24.04 15.47 -32.70
CA GLN A 121 24.26 16.85 -32.30
C GLN A 121 23.05 17.70 -32.68
N GLY A 122 22.51 18.40 -31.69
CA GLY A 122 22.16 19.82 -31.80
C GLY A 122 20.81 20.16 -32.43
N MET A 123 19.82 20.38 -31.58
CA MET A 123 18.85 21.49 -31.60
C MET A 123 18.06 21.43 -30.28
N GLY A 124 17.93 22.56 -29.59
CA GLY A 124 17.54 22.68 -28.16
C GLY A 124 16.40 21.77 -27.74
N SER A 125 16.71 20.90 -26.78
CA SER A 125 15.98 19.70 -26.42
C SER A 125 15.24 19.84 -25.10
N GLU A 126 14.13 20.60 -25.10
CA GLU A 126 13.14 20.50 -24.01
C GLU A 126 12.51 19.08 -23.96
N ASP A 127 12.64 18.31 -25.04
CA ASP A 127 12.22 16.91 -25.13
C ASP A 127 13.15 15.92 -24.39
N GLU A 128 14.46 16.22 -24.20
CA GLU A 128 15.41 15.28 -23.58
C GLU A 128 15.20 15.13 -22.06
N ASP A 129 14.77 16.20 -21.40
CA ASP A 129 14.46 16.17 -19.97
C ASP A 129 13.19 15.35 -19.69
N SER A 130 12.24 15.34 -20.63
CA SER A 130 11.01 14.55 -20.50
C SER A 130 11.28 13.04 -20.52
N ASP A 131 12.10 12.57 -21.46
CA ASP A 131 12.44 11.15 -21.59
C ASP A 131 13.16 10.61 -20.33
N ALA A 132 14.07 11.39 -19.74
CA ALA A 132 14.77 11.01 -18.52
C ALA A 132 13.82 10.84 -17.32
N ILE A 133 12.80 11.68 -17.21
CA ILE A 133 11.81 11.60 -16.13
C ILE A 133 10.95 10.32 -16.28
N PHE A 134 10.59 9.94 -17.52
CA PHE A 134 9.85 8.71 -17.77
C PHE A 134 10.64 7.45 -17.38
N ASP A 135 11.95 7.42 -17.66
CA ASP A 135 12.82 6.31 -17.23
C ASP A 135 12.87 6.17 -15.70
N ASP A 136 12.95 7.29 -14.99
CA ASP A 136 12.92 7.29 -13.52
C ASP A 136 11.56 6.86 -12.97
N LEU A 137 10.45 7.27 -13.61
CA LEU A 137 9.11 6.79 -13.25
C LEU A 137 8.97 5.28 -13.46
N GLU A 138 9.48 4.75 -14.57
CA GLU A 138 9.47 3.30 -14.83
C GLU A 138 10.24 2.53 -13.75
N LYS A 139 11.40 3.06 -13.33
CA LYS A 139 12.20 2.48 -12.26
C LYS A 139 11.44 2.43 -10.94
N VAL A 140 10.71 3.48 -10.58
CA VAL A 140 9.87 3.52 -9.37
C VAL A 140 8.74 2.49 -9.46
N ILE A 141 8.07 2.36 -10.61
CA ILE A 141 7.00 1.36 -10.82
C ILE A 141 7.55 -0.07 -10.71
N ARG A 142 8.73 -0.34 -11.27
CA ARG A 142 9.39 -1.65 -11.15
C ARG A 142 9.73 -1.98 -9.69
N GLU A 143 10.26 -1.03 -8.93
CA GLU A 143 10.60 -1.25 -7.53
C GLU A 143 9.34 -1.44 -6.67
N ALA A 144 8.27 -0.67 -6.92
CA ALA A 144 6.97 -0.86 -6.28
C ALA A 144 6.41 -2.27 -6.52
N SER A 145 6.49 -2.74 -7.76
CA SER A 145 6.05 -4.09 -8.16
C SER A 145 6.85 -5.18 -7.45
N LYS A 146 8.17 -4.99 -7.31
CA LYS A 146 9.05 -5.90 -6.60
C LYS A 146 8.73 -5.96 -5.10
N VAL A 147 8.50 -4.83 -4.44
CA VAL A 147 8.11 -4.80 -3.02
C VAL A 147 6.81 -5.58 -2.79
N ARG A 148 5.84 -5.47 -3.70
CA ARG A 148 4.59 -6.23 -3.64
C ARG A 148 4.82 -7.74 -3.82
N ALA A 149 5.65 -8.14 -4.79
CA ALA A 149 5.97 -9.56 -5.01
C ALA A 149 6.69 -10.19 -3.81
N ASP A 150 7.66 -9.47 -3.24
CA ASP A 150 8.40 -9.88 -2.04
C ASP A 150 7.47 -9.97 -0.81
N ALA A 151 6.51 -9.05 -0.69
CA ALA A 151 5.50 -9.08 0.36
C ALA A 151 4.56 -10.30 0.23
N LYS A 152 4.10 -10.60 -0.99
CA LYS A 152 3.20 -11.73 -1.27
C LYS A 152 3.87 -13.08 -1.03
N SER A 153 5.16 -13.18 -1.32
CA SER A 153 5.95 -14.40 -1.04
C SER A 153 6.31 -14.60 0.43
N GLY A 154 6.02 -13.61 1.30
CA GLY A 154 6.34 -13.68 2.72
C GLY A 154 7.83 -13.55 3.02
N LEU A 155 8.65 -13.12 2.04
CA LEU A 155 10.09 -12.95 2.21
C LEU A 155 10.45 -11.68 2.99
N LEU A 156 9.56 -10.67 3.00
CA LEU A 156 9.75 -9.43 3.74
C LEU A 156 8.97 -9.43 5.04
N SER A 157 9.65 -9.04 6.13
CA SER A 157 8.97 -8.68 7.36
C SER A 157 8.11 -7.43 7.18
N ASP A 158 7.12 -7.25 8.06
CA ASP A 158 6.22 -6.11 8.05
C ASP A 158 6.95 -4.76 8.13
N GLU A 159 8.01 -4.71 8.92
CA GLU A 159 8.84 -3.52 9.10
C GLU A 159 9.60 -3.19 7.82
N GLU A 160 10.25 -4.18 7.21
CA GLU A 160 11.00 -3.99 5.98
C GLU A 160 10.09 -3.62 4.81
N ARG A 161 8.90 -4.22 4.72
CA ARG A 161 7.89 -3.84 3.72
C ARG A 161 7.48 -2.39 3.89
N ARG A 162 7.19 -1.96 5.11
CA ARG A 162 6.80 -0.57 5.40
C ARG A 162 7.92 0.40 5.04
N LYS A 163 9.15 0.07 5.41
CA LYS A 163 10.32 0.87 5.09
C LYS A 163 10.51 1.01 3.58
N ARG A 164 10.52 -0.11 2.84
CA ARG A 164 10.71 -0.08 1.37
C ARG A 164 9.56 0.64 0.65
N ALA A 165 8.31 0.43 1.09
CA ALA A 165 7.18 1.16 0.53
C ALA A 165 7.32 2.67 0.78
N GLY A 166 7.81 3.08 1.96
CA GLY A 166 8.14 4.47 2.26
C GLY A 166 9.23 5.03 1.35
N ASP A 167 10.30 4.28 1.13
CA ASP A 167 11.40 4.69 0.24
C ASP A 167 10.88 4.89 -1.21
N VAL A 168 10.05 3.97 -1.71
CA VAL A 168 9.41 4.07 -3.03
C VAL A 168 8.48 5.28 -3.12
N ALA A 169 7.69 5.55 -2.07
CA ALA A 169 6.81 6.71 -2.02
C ALA A 169 7.60 8.03 -2.02
N MET A 170 8.73 8.10 -1.32
CA MET A 170 9.61 9.26 -1.31
C MET A 170 10.24 9.50 -2.69
N MET A 171 10.66 8.44 -3.39
CA MET A 171 11.17 8.54 -4.76
C MET A 171 10.08 9.07 -5.71
N LEU A 172 8.86 8.53 -5.63
CA LEU A 172 7.74 8.98 -6.45
C LEU A 172 7.39 10.46 -6.18
N SER A 173 7.35 10.86 -4.91
CA SER A 173 7.04 12.25 -4.53
C SER A 173 8.11 13.23 -5.02
N GLY A 174 9.39 12.83 -5.05
CA GLY A 174 10.45 13.65 -5.62
C GLY A 174 10.29 13.83 -7.12
N LEU A 175 9.94 12.77 -7.86
CA LEU A 175 9.70 12.84 -9.30
C LEU A 175 8.49 13.73 -9.64
N LEU A 176 7.38 13.57 -8.91
CA LEU A 176 6.19 14.39 -9.10
C LEU A 176 6.41 15.87 -8.74
N GLY A 177 7.31 16.17 -7.79
CA GLY A 177 7.68 17.55 -7.48
C GLY A 177 8.54 18.22 -8.54
N ASN A 178 9.24 17.43 -9.37
CA ASN A 178 10.03 17.93 -10.49
C ASN A 178 9.22 18.00 -11.80
N MET A 179 8.14 17.22 -11.91
CA MET A 179 7.09 17.41 -12.92
C MET A 179 6.27 18.63 -12.50
N ASP A 180 6.86 19.81 -12.61
CA ASP A 180 6.13 21.05 -12.50
C ASP A 180 5.16 21.06 -13.69
N PHE A 181 3.89 20.72 -13.41
CA PHE A 181 2.81 20.90 -14.36
C PHE A 181 2.66 22.41 -14.50
N ASP A 182 3.51 23.01 -15.34
CA ASP A 182 3.47 24.42 -15.69
C ASP A 182 2.02 24.72 -16.02
N GLU A 183 1.38 25.40 -15.08
CA GLU A 183 -0.03 25.69 -15.04
C GLU A 183 -0.24 26.67 -16.18
N SER A 184 -0.45 26.10 -17.38
CA SER A 184 -0.54 26.83 -18.64
C SER A 184 -1.61 27.90 -18.46
N ASP A 185 -1.12 29.11 -18.19
CA ASP A 185 -1.86 30.31 -17.87
C ASP A 185 -2.54 30.73 -19.17
N ASP A 186 -3.72 30.16 -19.43
CA ASP A 186 -4.62 30.55 -20.52
C ASP A 186 -5.14 31.97 -20.21
N GLU A 187 -4.26 32.97 -20.39
CA GLU A 187 -4.54 34.39 -20.31
C GLU A 187 -5.63 34.69 -21.35
N SER A 188 -6.85 34.82 -20.84
CA SER A 188 -8.06 35.01 -21.62
C SER A 188 -8.01 36.40 -22.26
N GLY A 189 -7.63 36.46 -23.54
CA GLY A 189 -7.71 37.67 -24.35
C GLY A 189 -9.16 38.11 -24.55
N ASP A 190 -9.60 39.09 -23.73
CA ASP A 190 -10.81 39.88 -23.95
C ASP A 190 -10.54 40.94 -25.04
N GLY A 191 -11.33 40.91 -26.11
CA GLY A 191 -11.25 41.81 -27.25
C GLY A 191 -12.50 41.76 -28.12
#